data_AF-A0A970M7X6-F1
#
_entry.id   AF-A0A970M7X6-F1
#
_cell.length_a   1.000
_cell.length_b   1.000
_cell.length_c   1.000
_cell.angle_alpha   90.00
_cell.angle_beta   90.00
_cell.angle_gamma   90.00
#
_symmetry.space_group_name_H-M   'P 1'
#
loop_
_entity.id
_entity.type
_entity.pdbx_description
1 polymer ?
#
loop_
_entity_poly.entity_id
_entity_poly.type
_entity_poly.pdbx_seq_one_letter_code
_entity_poly.pdbx_strand_id
1 'polypeptide(L)'
;MVNSCFLPRLMRRFRALSLPTALVLALMTTLAHREVAALPGIHPRAVSTWDTTRSTIVFDYAHGFLLEGGYYNHAGYNANFTSTSGRLSSQFGLHYINYRPDDFGHAAHGAAGSATAVYSFPLGQRFDNGLPRVALTFYGGGVPTAVLNGEYN
;
A
#
# COMPACT_ATOMS: atom_id res chain seq x y z
N MET A 1 18.30 62.33 25.63
CA MET A 1 18.74 61.05 26.22
C MET A 1 17.58 60.06 26.07
N VAL A 2 17.43 59.40 24.93
CA VAL A 2 18.01 58.08 24.58
C VAL A 2 17.59 57.00 25.59
N ASN A 3 16.52 56.24 25.29
CA ASN A 3 16.70 54.84 24.87
C ASN A 3 15.39 54.21 24.38
N SER A 4 15.50 53.64 23.18
CA SER A 4 14.47 53.04 22.36
C SER A 4 14.03 51.67 22.90
N CYS A 5 12.72 51.44 22.94
CA CYS A 5 12.15 50.13 23.22
C CYS A 5 12.47 49.13 22.09
N PHE A 6 12.94 47.96 22.52
CA PHE A 6 13.30 46.78 21.75
C PHE A 6 12.15 46.27 20.87
N LEU A 7 12.40 46.13 19.56
CA LEU A 7 11.60 45.28 18.68
C LEU A 7 11.81 43.78 19.03
N PRO A 8 10.77 42.95 19.11
CA PRO A 8 10.94 41.50 19.13
C PRO A 8 11.26 41.00 17.73
N ARG A 9 12.46 40.42 17.60
CA ARG A 9 12.91 39.64 16.44
C ARG A 9 12.00 38.42 16.25
N LEU A 10 10.98 38.57 15.39
CA LEU A 10 10.23 37.47 14.80
C LEU A 10 11.13 36.74 13.77
N MET A 11 12.16 36.05 14.24
CA MET A 11 13.03 35.23 13.39
C MET A 11 12.33 33.92 13.05
N ARG A 12 11.76 33.90 11.84
CA ARG A 12 11.69 32.79 10.88
C ARG A 12 12.37 31.50 11.37
N ARG A 13 11.59 30.57 11.92
CA ARG A 13 11.97 29.15 12.04
C ARG A 13 11.36 28.37 10.89
N PHE A 14 11.74 28.68 9.65
CA PHE A 14 11.67 27.67 8.60
C PHE A 14 12.87 26.74 8.84
N ARG A 15 12.63 25.63 9.55
CA ARG A 15 13.63 24.57 9.70
C ARG A 15 13.94 24.08 8.29
N ALA A 16 15.17 24.29 7.84
CA ALA A 16 15.66 23.75 6.60
C ALA A 16 15.37 22.24 6.59
N LEU A 17 14.59 21.79 5.60
CA LEU A 17 14.37 20.38 5.35
C LEU A 17 15.75 19.74 5.21
N SER A 18 16.09 18.77 6.06
CA SER A 18 17.42 18.19 6.03
C SER A 18 17.63 17.53 4.67
N LEU A 19 18.84 17.69 4.10
CA LEU A 19 19.26 17.09 2.82
C LEU A 19 18.80 15.62 2.63
N PRO A 20 18.87 14.71 3.63
CA PRO A 20 18.38 13.35 3.47
C PRO A 20 16.86 13.27 3.24
N THR A 21 16.08 14.17 3.86
CA THR A 21 14.62 14.22 3.67
C THR A 21 14.27 14.68 2.26
N ALA A 22 15.01 15.66 1.73
CA ALA A 22 14.86 16.12 0.34
C ALA A 22 15.29 15.04 -0.66
N LEU A 23 16.34 14.27 -0.35
CA LEU A 23 16.83 13.18 -1.19
C LEU A 23 15.83 12.01 -1.23
N VAL A 24 15.26 11.62 -0.08
CA VAL A 24 14.21 10.59 -0.02
C VAL A 24 12.98 11.04 -0.80
N LEU A 25 12.56 12.30 -0.64
CA LEU A 25 11.42 12.83 -1.38
C LEU A 25 11.68 12.86 -2.89
N ALA A 26 12.87 13.29 -3.31
CA ALA A 26 13.28 13.29 -4.70
C ALA A 26 13.35 11.88 -5.29
N LEU A 27 13.87 10.90 -4.54
CA LEU A 27 13.93 9.49 -4.95
C LEU A 27 12.52 8.89 -5.10
N MET A 28 11.59 9.23 -4.20
CA MET A 28 10.19 8.81 -4.31
C MET A 28 9.51 9.43 -5.53
N THR A 29 9.84 10.67 -5.89
CA THR A 29 9.26 11.33 -7.08
C THR A 29 9.88 10.86 -8.40
N THR A 30 11.16 10.49 -8.43
CA THR A 30 11.81 10.01 -9.67
C THR A 30 11.50 8.56 -9.98
N LEU A 31 11.19 7.74 -8.96
CA LEU A 31 10.67 6.38 -9.13
C LEU A 31 9.17 6.33 -9.49
N ALA A 32 8.45 7.45 -9.45
CA ALA A 32 7.04 7.55 -9.85
C ALA A 32 6.85 7.62 -11.38
N HIS A 33 7.67 6.92 -12.16
CA HIS A 33 7.55 6.90 -13.62
C HIS A 33 6.40 5.97 -14.05
N ARG A 34 5.37 6.60 -14.61
CA ARG A 34 4.20 6.05 -15.34
C ARG A 34 3.35 5.06 -14.56
N GLU A 35 2.14 5.51 -14.24
CA GLU A 35 1.11 4.74 -13.56
C GLU A 35 0.54 3.60 -14.44
N VAL A 36 1.35 2.58 -14.73
CA VAL A 36 0.81 1.27 -15.09
C VAL A 36 0.06 0.72 -13.88
N ALA A 37 0.51 1.00 -12.65
CA ALA A 37 -0.21 0.66 -11.42
C ALA A 37 -1.60 1.32 -11.27
N ALA A 38 -2.11 2.08 -12.27
CA ALA A 38 -3.44 2.67 -12.28
C ALA A 38 -4.44 2.03 -13.26
N LEU A 39 -4.06 1.01 -14.05
CA LEU A 39 -5.06 0.37 -14.92
C LEU A 39 -6.06 -0.46 -14.07
N PRO A 40 -7.34 -0.53 -14.47
CA PRO A 40 -8.34 -1.31 -13.76
C PRO A 40 -7.89 -2.77 -13.58
N GLY A 41 -7.95 -3.26 -12.34
CA GLY A 41 -7.67 -4.67 -12.03
C GLY A 41 -6.20 -5.03 -11.83
N ILE A 42 -5.25 -4.10 -11.98
CA ILE A 42 -3.81 -4.37 -11.83
C ILE A 42 -3.16 -3.71 -10.61
N HIS A 43 -3.98 -3.39 -9.60
CA HIS A 43 -3.50 -2.91 -8.31
C HIS A 43 -3.23 -4.09 -7.37
N PRO A 44 -2.02 -4.22 -6.81
CA PRO A 44 -1.74 -5.21 -5.77
C PRO A 44 -2.49 -4.86 -4.48
N ARG A 45 -2.91 -5.90 -3.75
CA ARG A 45 -3.74 -5.73 -2.54
C ARG A 45 -2.90 -5.31 -1.34
N ALA A 46 -3.26 -4.16 -0.75
CA ALA A 46 -2.62 -3.67 0.47
C ALA A 46 -3.07 -4.41 1.74
N VAL A 47 -4.32 -4.87 1.77
CA VAL A 47 -4.93 -5.60 2.88
C VAL A 47 -5.56 -6.87 2.32
N SER A 48 -5.24 -8.02 2.90
CA SER A 48 -5.74 -9.33 2.47
C SER A 48 -6.95 -9.79 3.29
N THR A 49 -7.10 -9.32 4.53
CA THR A 49 -8.25 -9.59 5.40
C THR A 49 -8.47 -8.46 6.39
N TRP A 50 -9.71 -8.27 6.83
CA TRP A 50 -10.05 -7.34 7.92
C TRP A 50 -10.24 -8.06 9.26
N ASP A 51 -10.13 -9.39 9.27
CA ASP A 51 -10.16 -10.17 10.49
C ASP A 51 -8.81 -10.07 11.23
N THR A 52 -8.77 -9.24 12.26
CA THR A 52 -7.61 -9.10 13.14
C THR A 52 -7.63 -10.11 14.29
N THR A 53 -8.48 -11.13 14.32
CA THR A 53 -8.54 -12.09 15.45
C THR A 53 -7.75 -13.36 15.21
N ARG A 54 -7.32 -13.61 13.97
CA ARG A 54 -6.58 -14.82 13.59
C ARG A 54 -5.40 -14.51 12.69
N SER A 55 -4.28 -15.16 12.97
CA SER A 55 -3.16 -15.22 12.04
C SER A 55 -3.54 -16.16 10.90
N THR A 56 -3.26 -15.77 9.67
CA THR A 56 -3.67 -16.51 8.47
C THR A 56 -2.61 -16.42 7.38
N ILE A 57 -2.57 -17.45 6.54
CA ILE A 57 -1.83 -17.42 5.28
C ILE A 57 -2.86 -17.54 4.17
N VAL A 58 -2.83 -16.61 3.22
CA VAL A 58 -3.75 -16.56 2.09
C VAL A 58 -2.93 -16.67 0.81
N PHE A 59 -3.32 -17.60 -0.04
CA PHE A 59 -2.89 -17.64 -1.43
C PHE A 59 -4.05 -17.18 -2.29
N ASP A 60 -3.74 -16.42 -3.31
CA ASP A 60 -4.74 -15.98 -4.25
C ASP A 60 -4.24 -16.08 -5.68
N TYR A 61 -5.20 -16.35 -6.56
CA TYR A 61 -5.00 -16.30 -7.98
C TYR A 61 -6.26 -15.70 -8.59
N ALA A 62 -6.09 -14.72 -9.47
CA ALA A 62 -7.19 -14.14 -10.23
C ALA A 62 -6.78 -14.06 -11.70
N HIS A 63 -7.71 -14.43 -12.57
CA HIS A 63 -7.60 -14.26 -14.01
C HIS A 63 -8.81 -13.44 -14.46
N GLY A 64 -8.59 -12.44 -15.31
CA GLY A 64 -9.66 -11.63 -15.86
C GLY A 64 -9.37 -11.16 -17.28
N PHE A 65 -10.43 -10.83 -17.99
CA PHE A 65 -10.39 -10.35 -19.37
C PHE A 65 -10.59 -8.84 -19.38
N LEU A 66 -9.89 -8.16 -20.29
CA LEU A 66 -10.02 -6.72 -20.48
C LEU A 66 -11.12 -6.47 -21.54
N LEU A 67 -11.88 -5.39 -21.37
CA LEU A 67 -13.01 -5.06 -22.25
C LEU A 67 -12.60 -4.83 -23.71
N GLU A 68 -11.36 -4.39 -23.94
CA GLU A 68 -10.82 -4.05 -25.26
C GLU A 68 -10.06 -5.22 -25.92
N GLY A 69 -10.08 -6.41 -25.31
CA GLY A 69 -9.24 -7.55 -25.69
C GLY A 69 -8.05 -7.73 -24.74
N GLY A 70 -7.50 -8.94 -24.66
CA GLY A 70 -6.42 -9.28 -23.73
C GLY A 70 -6.89 -9.70 -22.33
N TYR A 71 -5.94 -9.86 -21.42
CA TYR A 71 -6.19 -10.43 -20.10
C TYR A 71 -5.16 -9.97 -19.06
N TYR A 72 -5.52 -10.16 -17.79
CA TYR A 72 -4.59 -10.03 -16.67
C TYR A 72 -4.58 -11.31 -15.83
N ASN A 73 -3.42 -11.58 -15.23
CA ASN A 73 -3.27 -12.59 -14.20
C ASN A 73 -2.69 -11.93 -12.95
N HIS A 74 -3.25 -12.27 -11.81
CA HIS A 74 -2.73 -11.93 -10.49
C HIS A 74 -2.46 -13.21 -9.74
N ALA A 75 -1.31 -13.29 -9.08
CA ALA A 75 -1.02 -14.32 -8.10
C ALA A 75 -0.44 -13.66 -6.86
N GLY A 76 -0.96 -14.01 -5.69
CA GLY A 76 -0.55 -13.39 -4.44
C GLY A 76 -0.34 -14.40 -3.31
N TYR A 77 0.56 -14.02 -2.42
CA TYR A 77 0.81 -14.67 -1.14
C TYR A 77 0.73 -13.61 -0.07
N ASN A 78 -0.06 -13.86 0.98
CA ASN A 78 -0.19 -12.99 2.13
C ASN A 78 -0.02 -13.78 3.43
N ALA A 79 0.80 -13.25 4.33
CA ALA A 79 0.95 -13.72 5.69
C ALA A 79 0.48 -12.64 6.66
N ASN A 80 -0.50 -13.00 7.48
CA ASN A 80 -1.12 -12.12 8.46
C ASN A 80 -0.79 -12.63 9.85
N PHE A 81 -0.20 -11.76 10.68
CA PHE A 81 0.05 -12.03 12.08
C PHE A 81 -0.83 -11.12 12.90
N THR A 82 -1.47 -11.67 13.93
CA THR A 82 -2.28 -10.86 14.83
C THR A 82 -1.79 -10.92 16.27
N SER A 83 -2.03 -9.82 16.98
CA SER A 83 -1.85 -9.75 18.43
C SER A 83 -2.89 -10.57 19.18
N THR A 84 -2.55 -11.02 20.39
CA THR A 84 -3.44 -11.82 21.26
C THR A 84 -4.78 -11.13 21.56
N SER A 85 -4.80 -9.80 21.60
CA SER A 85 -6.03 -9.02 21.83
C SER A 85 -6.97 -8.96 20.62
N GLY A 86 -6.48 -9.38 19.46
CA GLY A 86 -7.17 -9.29 18.18
C GLY A 86 -7.49 -7.85 17.73
N ARG A 87 -6.73 -6.86 18.22
CA ARG A 87 -6.92 -5.42 17.89
C ARG A 87 -5.93 -4.89 16.86
N LEU A 88 -4.83 -5.60 16.67
CA LEU A 88 -3.75 -5.22 15.76
C LEU A 88 -3.33 -6.46 14.98
N SER A 89 -3.26 -6.33 13.66
CA SER A 89 -2.66 -7.31 12.77
C SER A 89 -1.63 -6.64 11.86
N SER A 90 -0.50 -7.32 11.65
CA SER A 90 0.44 -6.99 10.58
C SER A 90 0.24 -7.95 9.41
N GLN A 91 0.19 -7.41 8.22
CA GLN A 91 -0.02 -8.14 6.97
C GLN A 91 1.15 -7.88 6.05
N PHE A 92 1.76 -8.95 5.59
CA PHE A 92 2.84 -8.91 4.61
C PHE A 92 2.40 -9.69 3.39
N GLY A 93 2.68 -9.18 2.21
CA GLY A 93 2.32 -9.89 0.99
C GLY A 93 3.27 -9.67 -0.15
N LEU A 94 3.33 -10.68 -1.02
CA LEU A 94 4.03 -10.65 -2.29
C LEU A 94 3.02 -10.92 -3.39
N HIS A 95 3.00 -10.07 -4.41
CA HIS A 95 2.05 -10.12 -5.50
C HIS A 95 2.79 -10.10 -6.82
N TYR A 96 2.39 -10.97 -7.73
CA TYR A 96 2.79 -10.96 -9.12
C TYR A 96 1.59 -10.62 -9.98
N ILE A 97 1.79 -9.70 -10.92
CA ILE A 97 0.76 -9.23 -11.83
C ILE A 97 1.30 -9.37 -13.25
N ASN A 98 0.52 -9.96 -14.12
CA ASN A 98 0.77 -9.95 -15.55
C ASN A 98 -0.40 -9.26 -16.23
N TYR A 99 -0.10 -8.30 -17.09
CA TYR A 99 -1.08 -7.55 -17.86
C TYR A 99 -0.73 -7.67 -19.34
N ARG A 100 -1.68 -8.12 -20.15
CA ARG A 100 -1.55 -8.27 -21.60
C ARG A 100 -2.72 -7.55 -22.25
N PRO A 101 -2.50 -6.34 -22.82
CA PRO A 101 -3.56 -5.55 -23.43
C PRO A 101 -4.05 -6.13 -24.76
N ASP A 102 -3.30 -7.03 -25.40
CA ASP A 102 -3.68 -7.68 -26.66
C ASP A 102 -2.97 -9.04 -26.82
N ASP A 103 -3.39 -9.80 -27.84
CA ASP A 103 -2.85 -11.13 -28.15
C ASP A 103 -1.51 -11.08 -28.93
N PHE A 104 -1.00 -9.90 -29.27
CA PHE A 104 0.15 -9.72 -30.16
C PHE A 104 1.50 -9.67 -29.43
N GLY A 105 1.54 -10.07 -28.16
CA GLY A 105 2.77 -10.29 -27.40
C GLY A 105 3.15 -9.15 -26.45
N HIS A 106 2.35 -8.07 -26.39
CA HIS A 106 2.56 -7.03 -25.39
C HIS A 106 2.26 -7.57 -24.00
N ALA A 107 3.27 -7.65 -23.14
CA ALA A 107 3.12 -8.10 -21.77
C ALA A 107 3.86 -7.19 -20.81
N ALA A 108 3.12 -6.68 -19.83
CA ALA A 108 3.66 -6.03 -18.64
C ALA A 108 3.68 -7.05 -17.50
N HIS A 109 4.78 -7.06 -16.75
CA HIS A 109 4.98 -7.92 -15.59
C HIS A 109 5.27 -7.03 -14.38
N GLY A 110 4.41 -7.10 -13.37
CA GLY A 110 4.55 -6.41 -12.11
C GLY A 110 4.90 -7.38 -10.99
N ALA A 111 5.78 -6.95 -10.09
CA ALA A 111 5.96 -7.57 -8.79
C ALA A 111 5.76 -6.50 -7.71
N ALA A 112 5.02 -6.84 -6.66
CA ALA A 112 4.76 -5.93 -5.56
C ALA A 112 4.97 -6.60 -4.21
N GLY A 113 5.58 -5.87 -3.29
CA GLY A 113 5.61 -6.21 -1.88
C GLY A 113 4.61 -5.34 -1.13
N SER A 114 3.92 -5.88 -0.15
CA SER A 114 3.00 -5.14 0.73
C SER A 114 3.39 -5.35 2.19
N ALA A 115 3.30 -4.27 2.96
CA ALA A 115 3.43 -4.31 4.40
C ALA A 115 2.44 -3.32 5.01
N THR A 116 1.48 -3.84 5.76
CA THR A 116 0.36 -3.06 6.29
C THR A 116 0.06 -3.46 7.73
N ALA A 117 -0.15 -2.47 8.60
CA ALA A 117 -0.74 -2.67 9.90
C ALA A 117 -2.24 -2.38 9.82
N VAL A 118 -3.06 -3.29 10.33
CA VAL A 118 -4.52 -3.16 10.43
C VAL A 118 -4.90 -3.09 11.90
N TYR A 119 -5.57 -2.00 12.28
CA TYR A 119 -6.04 -1.74 13.63
C TYR A 119 -7.56 -1.84 13.67
N SER A 120 -8.08 -2.61 14.63
CA SER A 120 -9.52 -2.84 14.80
C SER A 120 -9.95 -2.51 16.23
N PHE A 121 -10.88 -1.54 16.32
CA PHE A 121 -11.49 -1.09 17.56
C PHE A 121 -12.93 -1.59 17.61
N PRO A 122 -13.22 -2.66 18.35
CA PRO A 122 -14.59 -3.14 18.51
C PRO A 122 -15.45 -2.05 19.16
N LEU A 123 -16.53 -1.67 18.50
CA LEU A 123 -17.49 -0.67 19.01
C LEU A 123 -18.66 -1.33 19.77
N GLY A 124 -18.74 -2.67 19.73
CA GLY A 124 -19.78 -3.43 20.40
C GLY A 124 -19.28 -4.78 20.90
N GLN A 125 -20.22 -5.60 21.39
CA GLN A 125 -19.93 -6.97 21.81
C GLN A 125 -19.37 -7.80 20.65
N ARG A 126 -18.58 -8.82 20.99
CA ARG A 126 -18.09 -9.82 20.06
C ARG A 126 -19.09 -10.96 19.91
N PHE A 127 -19.02 -11.69 18.81
CA PHE A 127 -19.63 -13.00 18.65
C PHE A 127 -18.84 -14.05 19.45
N ASP A 128 -19.42 -15.25 19.62
CA ASP A 128 -18.79 -16.35 20.36
C ASP A 128 -17.48 -16.84 19.74
N ASN A 129 -17.31 -16.61 18.43
CA ASN A 129 -16.06 -16.89 17.71
C ASN A 129 -14.97 -15.82 17.91
N GLY A 130 -15.25 -14.79 18.72
CA GLY A 130 -14.35 -13.69 19.05
C GLY A 130 -14.39 -12.51 18.07
N LEU A 131 -15.11 -12.58 16.95
CA LEU A 131 -15.19 -11.46 16.00
C LEU A 131 -16.05 -10.31 16.52
N PRO A 132 -15.66 -9.04 16.32
CA PRO A 132 -16.52 -7.92 16.69
C PRO A 132 -17.78 -7.85 15.81
N ARG A 133 -18.94 -7.59 16.40
CA ARG A 133 -20.18 -7.36 15.66
C ARG A 133 -20.13 -6.07 14.84
N VAL A 134 -19.51 -5.05 15.41
CA VAL A 134 -19.23 -3.76 14.80
C VAL A 134 -17.84 -3.34 15.24
N ALA A 135 -17.01 -2.89 14.31
CA ALA A 135 -15.69 -2.36 14.61
C ALA A 135 -15.40 -1.14 13.74
N LEU A 136 -14.67 -0.18 14.31
CA LEU A 136 -13.98 0.85 13.55
C LEU A 136 -12.60 0.29 13.20
N THR A 137 -12.29 0.22 11.91
CA THR A 137 -11.04 -0.38 11.44
C THR A 137 -10.32 0.62 10.55
N PHE A 138 -9.02 0.78 10.77
CA PHE A 138 -8.14 1.56 9.92
C PHE A 138 -6.86 0.77 9.65
N TYR A 139 -6.22 1.06 8.52
CA TYR A 139 -4.95 0.47 8.17
C TYR A 139 -3.95 1.55 7.78
N GLY A 140 -2.68 1.26 8.04
CA GLY A 140 -1.56 2.08 7.62
C GLY A 140 -0.49 1.18 7.04
N GLY A 141 -0.05 1.48 5.82
CA GLY A 141 0.86 0.61 5.10
C GLY A 141 1.17 1.12 3.71
N GLY A 142 1.95 0.33 2.99
CA GLY A 142 2.33 0.63 1.61
C GLY A 142 2.51 -0.63 0.80
N VAL A 143 2.37 -0.46 -0.52
CA VAL A 143 2.57 -1.53 -1.50
C VAL A 143 3.55 -1.05 -2.56
N PRO A 144 4.87 -1.04 -2.29
CA PRO A 144 5.85 -0.77 -3.33
C PRO A 144 5.70 -1.77 -4.48
N THR A 145 5.56 -1.24 -5.69
CA THR A 145 5.35 -2.02 -6.90
C THR A 145 6.43 -1.69 -7.90
N ALA A 146 7.08 -2.71 -8.44
CA ALA A 146 7.99 -2.59 -9.57
C ALA A 146 7.30 -3.21 -10.80
N VAL A 147 7.29 -2.48 -11.91
CA VAL A 147 6.73 -2.95 -13.19
C VAL A 147 7.86 -3.04 -14.21
N LEU A 148 7.97 -4.20 -14.83
CA LEU A 148 8.89 -4.52 -15.91
C LEU A 148 8.06 -4.79 -17.16
N ASN A 149 8.31 -4.05 -18.23
CA ASN A 149 7.66 -4.26 -19.52
C ASN A 149 8.63 -4.93 -20.48
N GLY A 150 8.13 -5.86 -21.30
CA GLY A 150 8.87 -6.34 -22.47
C GLY A 150 9.00 -5.24 -23.52
N GLU A 151 10.11 -5.21 -24.23
CA GLU A 151 10.29 -4.35 -25.40
C GLU A 151 9.39 -4.85 -26.56
N TYR A 152 8.85 -3.89 -27.32
CA TYR A 152 8.08 -4.14 -28.55
C TYR A 152 9.02 -4.73 -29.61
N ASN A 153 8.62 -5.82 -30.27
CA ASN A 153 9.23 -6.25 -31.53
C ASN A 153 8.38 -5.77 -32.69
#